data_AF-R0E9D9-F1
#
_entry.id   AF-R0E9D9-F1
#
_cell.length_a   1.000
_cell.length_b   1.000
_cell.length_c   1.000
_cell.angle_alpha   90.00
_cell.angle_beta   90.00
_cell.angle_gamma   90.00
#
_symmetry.space_group_name_H-M   'P 1'
#
loop_
_entity.id
_entity.type
_entity.pdbx_description
1 polymer ?
#
loop_
_entity_poly.entity_id
_entity_poly.type
_entity_poly.pdbx_seq_one_letter_code
_entity_poly.pdbx_strand_id
1 'polypeptide(L)'
;MAGTAQAAVTKQSIIINPTDEQALADPYGTFVYVDEDVDGILLGLHERFARRAVAAWAGRTRNVFQLRDGYVVKLPKNFLGFRENDWEGSVSNAPESIGSEWHIQYPRTRMAVFDEVPVVFMELVKPLSSQEIVSRFGHEPDWVMSVDGGQVGVNRAGRLVAYDYGVC
;
A
#
# COMPACT_ATOMS: atom_id res chain seq x y z
N MET A 1 -26.77 29.33 3.16
CA MET A 1 -25.55 28.70 2.61
C MET A 1 -24.79 28.10 3.78
N ALA A 2 -24.91 26.78 3.98
CA ALA A 2 -24.18 26.07 5.01
C ALA A 2 -22.89 25.53 4.39
N GLY A 3 -21.76 26.09 4.78
CA GLY A 3 -20.45 25.55 4.44
C GLY A 3 -20.23 24.26 5.22
N THR A 4 -20.16 23.13 4.52
CA THR A 4 -19.67 21.88 5.10
C THR A 4 -18.20 22.07 5.42
N ALA A 5 -17.87 22.12 6.70
CA ALA A 5 -16.49 22.06 7.17
C ALA A 5 -15.87 20.76 6.65
N GLN A 6 -14.90 20.86 5.74
CA GLN A 6 -14.00 19.76 5.43
C GLN A 6 -13.31 19.39 6.75
N ALA A 7 -13.60 18.19 7.27
CA ALA A 7 -12.86 17.65 8.39
C ALA A 7 -11.37 17.69 8.02
N ALA A 8 -10.59 18.47 8.76
CA ALA A 8 -9.14 18.46 8.62
C ALA A 8 -8.69 17.03 8.87
N VAL A 9 -8.15 16.37 7.85
CA VAL A 9 -7.51 15.06 8.01
C VAL A 9 -6.28 15.33 8.86
N THR A 10 -6.39 15.10 10.17
CA THR A 10 -5.26 15.18 11.08
C THR A 10 -4.25 14.16 10.58
N LYS A 11 -3.08 14.64 10.15
CA LYS A 11 -1.99 13.77 9.70
C LYS A 11 -1.65 12.85 10.87
N GLN A 12 -1.87 11.55 10.72
CA GLN A 12 -1.35 10.58 11.67
C GLN A 12 0.18 10.74 11.72
N SER A 13 0.70 10.86 12.92
CA SER A 13 2.13 10.76 13.21
C SER A 13 2.60 9.37 12.79
N ILE A 14 3.64 9.33 11.98
CA ILE A 14 4.30 8.08 11.57
C ILE A 14 5.66 8.06 12.25
N ILE A 15 5.88 7.06 13.10
CA ILE A 15 7.11 6.93 13.91
C ILE A 15 7.80 5.64 13.48
N ILE A 16 9.07 5.74 13.11
CA ILE A 16 9.88 4.60 12.65
C ILE A 16 10.71 4.10 13.83
N ASN A 17 10.69 2.78 14.08
CA ASN A 17 11.40 2.14 15.20
C ASN A 17 11.16 2.88 16.54
N PRO A 18 9.89 3.05 16.97
CA PRO A 18 9.58 3.81 18.18
C PRO A 18 10.25 3.19 19.42
N THR A 19 10.69 4.04 20.34
CA THR A 19 10.96 3.61 21.72
C THR A 19 9.64 3.35 22.46
N ASP A 20 9.69 2.59 23.56
CA ASP A 20 8.52 2.37 24.42
C ASP A 20 7.89 3.69 24.89
N GLU A 21 8.72 4.68 25.21
CA GLU A 21 8.26 6.01 25.62
C GLU A 21 7.52 6.73 24.49
N GLN A 22 8.03 6.66 23.25
CA GLN A 22 7.37 7.24 22.08
C GLN A 22 6.06 6.53 21.76
N ALA A 23 6.02 5.21 21.90
CA ALA A 23 4.81 4.42 21.68
C ALA A 23 3.72 4.75 22.71
N LEU A 24 4.11 4.95 23.97
CA LEU A 24 3.21 5.36 25.06
C LEU A 24 2.73 6.81 24.91
N ALA A 25 3.57 7.71 24.41
CA ALA A 25 3.25 9.12 24.21
C ALA A 25 2.29 9.35 23.03
N ASP A 26 2.23 8.41 22.08
CA ASP A 26 1.42 8.53 20.87
C ASP A 26 0.63 7.24 20.56
N PRO A 27 -0.35 6.87 21.40
CA PRO A 27 -1.06 5.59 21.28
C PRO A 27 -1.89 5.46 19.99
N TYR A 28 -2.06 6.55 19.23
CA TYR A 28 -2.77 6.58 17.96
C TYR A 28 -1.84 6.82 16.75
N GLY A 29 -0.54 6.92 17.00
CA GLY A 29 0.49 6.99 15.98
C GLY A 29 0.54 5.72 15.13
N THR A 30 1.00 5.86 13.90
CA THR A 30 1.35 4.71 13.07
C THR A 30 2.81 4.37 13.29
N PHE A 31 3.06 3.19 13.85
CA PHE A 31 4.40 2.69 14.07
C PHE A 31 4.82 1.80 12.90
N VAL A 32 5.98 2.08 12.33
CA VAL A 32 6.60 1.26 11.28
C VAL A 32 7.97 0.81 11.75
N TYR A 33 8.40 -0.36 11.32
CA TYR A 33 9.65 -0.97 11.77
C TYR A 33 10.58 -1.24 10.59
N VAL A 34 11.87 -1.03 10.78
CA VAL A 34 12.94 -1.42 9.85
C VAL A 34 13.80 -2.45 10.59
N ASP A 35 13.68 -3.70 10.17
CA ASP A 35 14.20 -4.85 10.92
C ASP A 35 15.65 -5.15 10.55
N GLU A 36 15.98 -5.05 9.26
CA GLU A 36 17.31 -5.35 8.73
C GLU A 36 17.77 -4.18 7.86
N ASP A 37 18.63 -3.32 8.41
CA ASP A 37 19.15 -2.15 7.69
C ASP A 37 20.67 -2.27 7.47
N VAL A 38 21.09 -2.14 6.22
CA VAL A 38 22.50 -2.11 5.82
C VAL A 38 22.87 -0.66 5.57
N ASP A 39 23.86 -0.16 6.32
CA ASP A 39 24.42 1.19 6.20
C ASP A 39 23.40 2.34 6.34
N GLY A 40 22.22 2.10 6.95
CA GLY A 40 21.21 3.13 7.19
C GLY A 40 20.31 3.44 5.97
N ILE A 41 20.44 2.67 4.89
CA ILE A 41 19.77 2.95 3.62
C ILE A 41 18.25 2.77 3.75
N LEU A 42 17.80 1.65 4.34
CA LEU A 42 16.37 1.41 4.51
C LEU A 42 15.78 2.41 5.47
N LEU A 43 16.42 2.70 6.60
CA LEU A 43 15.93 3.71 7.54
C LEU A 43 15.79 5.08 6.87
N GLY A 44 16.81 5.53 6.14
CA GLY A 44 16.78 6.81 5.42
C GLY A 44 15.66 6.89 4.37
N LEU A 45 15.39 5.80 3.64
CA LEU A 45 14.26 5.72 2.71
C LEU A 45 12.92 5.78 3.45
N HIS A 46 12.75 5.04 4.54
CA HIS A 46 11.52 5.06 5.33
C HIS A 46 11.26 6.45 5.90
N GLU A 47 12.26 7.11 6.47
CA GLU A 47 12.12 8.48 7.00
C GLU A 47 11.75 9.48 5.91
N ARG A 48 12.31 9.32 4.70
CA ARG A 48 12.00 10.18 3.56
C ARG A 48 10.53 10.05 3.15
N PHE A 49 10.00 8.84 3.08
CA PHE A 49 8.62 8.62 2.68
C PHE A 49 7.62 8.89 3.80
N ALA A 50 7.92 8.53 5.05
CA ALA A 50 7.10 8.84 6.23
C ALA A 50 6.82 10.35 6.37
N ARG A 51 7.82 11.20 6.13
CA ARG A 51 7.65 12.66 6.18
C ARG A 51 6.60 13.19 5.19
N ARG A 52 6.48 12.54 4.02
CA ARG A 52 5.59 12.93 2.91
C ARG A 52 4.24 12.22 2.95
N ALA A 53 4.15 11.12 3.67
CA ALA A 53 2.98 10.28 3.72
C ALA A 53 1.81 10.95 4.46
N VAL A 54 0.59 10.58 4.08
CA VAL A 54 -0.65 10.94 4.77
C VAL A 54 -1.16 9.82 5.67
N ALA A 55 -0.78 8.59 5.35
CA ALA A 55 -1.04 7.39 6.14
C ALA A 55 0.11 6.41 5.88
N ALA A 56 0.32 5.49 6.79
CA ALA A 56 1.21 4.37 6.57
C ALA A 56 0.60 3.09 7.15
N TRP A 57 1.14 1.96 6.72
CA TRP A 57 0.80 0.65 7.20
C TRP A 57 2.07 -0.18 7.35
N ALA A 58 2.18 -0.88 8.47
CA ALA A 58 3.28 -1.80 8.73
C ALA A 58 2.83 -3.22 8.42
N GLY A 59 3.53 -3.86 7.49
CA GLY A 59 3.37 -5.26 7.16
C GLY A 59 4.43 -6.14 7.79
N ARG A 60 4.38 -7.43 7.50
CA ARG A 60 5.39 -8.41 7.96
C ARG A 60 6.77 -8.18 7.33
N THR A 61 6.81 -7.78 6.06
CA THR A 61 8.02 -7.72 5.22
C THR A 61 8.26 -6.34 4.63
N ARG A 62 7.21 -5.51 4.57
CA ARG A 62 7.21 -4.21 3.93
C ARG A 62 6.43 -3.19 4.75
N ASN A 63 6.84 -1.93 4.67
CA ASN A 63 6.02 -0.80 5.11
C ASN A 63 5.43 -0.11 3.88
N VAL A 64 4.17 0.30 3.98
CA VAL A 64 3.44 0.97 2.90
C VAL A 64 3.11 2.38 3.31
N PHE A 65 3.46 3.35 2.47
CA PHE A 65 3.25 4.78 2.71
C PHE A 65 2.29 5.35 1.67
N GLN A 66 1.13 5.82 2.11
CA GLN A 66 0.21 6.54 1.23
C GLN A 66 0.70 7.96 0.99
N LEU A 67 0.90 8.32 -0.28
CA LEU A 67 1.24 9.67 -0.70
C LEU A 67 -0.02 10.47 -1.09
N ARG A 68 0.09 11.80 -1.06
CA ARG A 68 -1.01 12.72 -1.40
C ARG A 68 -1.51 12.58 -2.84
N ASP A 69 -0.65 12.14 -3.75
CA ASP A 69 -0.94 12.14 -5.19
C ASP A 69 -1.72 10.90 -5.67
N GLY A 70 -2.31 10.14 -4.75
CA GLY A 70 -3.10 8.94 -5.07
C GLY A 70 -2.25 7.71 -5.38
N TYR A 71 -1.07 7.61 -4.76
CA TYR A 71 -0.17 6.48 -4.86
C TYR A 71 0.20 5.98 -3.47
N VAL A 72 0.60 4.71 -3.39
CA VAL A 72 1.31 4.17 -2.25
C VAL A 72 2.74 3.81 -2.65
N VAL A 73 3.64 3.86 -1.68
CA VAL A 73 5.03 3.40 -1.82
C VAL A 73 5.24 2.25 -0.86
N LYS A 74 5.70 1.11 -1.38
CA LYS A 74 6.03 -0.07 -0.59
C LYS A 74 7.54 -0.17 -0.46
N LEU A 75 8.02 -0.12 0.77
CA LEU A 75 9.44 -0.25 1.11
C LEU A 75 9.69 -1.57 1.82
N PRO A 76 10.73 -2.32 1.46
CA PRO A 76 11.12 -3.50 2.20
C PRO A 76 11.67 -3.08 3.57
N LYS A 77 11.30 -3.80 4.63
CA LYS A 77 11.90 -3.62 5.97
C LYS A 77 12.83 -4.74 6.39
N ASN A 78 12.91 -5.79 5.57
CA ASN A 78 13.80 -6.96 5.69
C ASN A 78 14.04 -7.60 4.31
N PHE A 79 14.97 -8.55 4.21
CA PHE A 79 15.35 -9.23 2.97
C PHE A 79 14.19 -9.93 2.25
N LEU A 80 13.17 -10.40 2.97
CA LEU A 80 11.98 -10.97 2.34
C LEU A 80 11.19 -9.90 1.59
N GLY A 81 11.10 -8.69 2.14
CA GLY A 81 10.49 -7.55 1.46
C GLY A 81 11.14 -7.20 0.13
N PHE A 82 12.45 -7.44 -0.03
CA PHE A 82 13.15 -7.23 -1.30
C PHE A 82 12.58 -8.17 -2.37
N ARG A 83 12.45 -9.45 -2.03
CA ARG A 83 11.91 -10.47 -2.94
C ARG A 83 10.45 -10.20 -3.30
N GLU A 84 9.65 -9.75 -2.33
CA GLU A 84 8.25 -9.42 -2.58
C GLU A 84 8.10 -8.20 -3.50
N ASN A 85 8.91 -7.16 -3.32
CA ASN A 85 8.89 -6.00 -4.20
C ASN A 85 9.38 -6.32 -5.62
N ASP A 86 10.40 -7.17 -5.76
CA ASP A 86 10.88 -7.63 -7.07
C ASP A 86 9.81 -8.46 -7.81
N TRP A 87 9.21 -9.44 -7.12
CA TRP A 87 8.11 -10.23 -7.68
C TRP A 87 6.94 -9.33 -8.06
N GLU A 88 6.50 -8.44 -7.17
CA GLU A 88 5.37 -7.56 -7.44
C GLU A 88 5.66 -6.68 -8.66
N GLY A 89 6.86 -6.09 -8.73
CA GLY A 89 7.31 -5.31 -9.88
C GLY A 89 7.35 -6.09 -11.20
N SER A 90 7.48 -7.42 -11.16
CA SER A 90 7.50 -8.29 -12.34
C SER A 90 6.11 -8.69 -12.87
N VAL A 91 5.10 -8.79 -12.00
CA VAL A 91 3.75 -9.27 -12.37
C VAL A 91 2.73 -8.16 -12.61
N SER A 92 2.97 -7.00 -12.02
CA SER A 92 2.10 -5.84 -12.19
C SER A 92 2.49 -5.09 -13.48
N ASN A 93 1.50 -4.80 -14.33
CA ASN A 93 1.60 -4.30 -15.73
C ASN A 93 1.53 -5.37 -16.86
N ALA A 94 1.19 -6.63 -16.57
CA ALA A 94 0.93 -7.61 -17.62
C ALA A 94 -0.30 -7.20 -18.48
N PRO A 95 -0.18 -7.08 -19.83
CA PRO A 95 -1.29 -6.72 -20.71
C PRO A 95 -2.50 -7.66 -20.59
N GLU A 96 -2.27 -8.93 -20.22
CA GLU A 96 -3.32 -9.95 -20.11
C GLU A 96 -4.33 -9.67 -18.97
N SER A 97 -3.94 -8.86 -17.98
CA SER A 97 -4.78 -8.51 -16.82
C SER A 97 -5.71 -7.32 -17.06
N ILE A 98 -5.57 -6.60 -18.18
CA ILE A 98 -6.32 -5.35 -18.39
C ILE A 98 -7.67 -5.66 -19.04
N GLY A 99 -8.76 -5.46 -18.27
CA GLY A 99 -10.12 -5.52 -18.81
C GLY A 99 -10.65 -6.94 -19.08
N SER A 100 -9.97 -7.97 -18.59
CA SER A 100 -10.50 -9.34 -18.60
C SER A 100 -11.26 -9.64 -17.31
N GLU A 101 -12.49 -10.15 -17.43
CA GLU A 101 -13.27 -10.65 -16.30
C GLU A 101 -12.81 -12.05 -15.85
N TRP A 102 -11.94 -12.71 -16.62
CA TRP A 102 -11.47 -14.08 -16.37
C TRP A 102 -10.08 -14.13 -15.75
N HIS A 103 -9.40 -12.99 -15.64
CA HIS A 103 -8.07 -12.88 -15.08
C HIS A 103 -8.06 -11.89 -13.91
N ILE A 104 -7.24 -12.18 -12.90
CA ILE A 104 -6.99 -11.24 -11.81
C ILE A 104 -6.44 -9.95 -12.41
N GLN A 105 -7.09 -8.84 -12.08
CA GLN A 105 -6.66 -7.52 -12.52
C GLN A 105 -5.80 -6.87 -11.44
N TYR A 106 -4.63 -6.35 -11.81
CA TYR A 106 -3.74 -5.67 -10.86
C TYR A 106 -3.75 -4.14 -11.05
N PRO A 107 -3.52 -3.36 -9.99
CA PRO A 107 -3.28 -1.94 -10.10
C PRO A 107 -2.01 -1.66 -10.91
N ARG A 108 -1.95 -0.48 -11.52
CA ARG A 108 -0.71 -0.01 -12.12
C ARG A 108 0.34 0.19 -11.06
N THR A 109 1.52 -0.36 -11.31
CA THR A 109 2.70 -0.18 -10.47
C THR A 109 3.88 0.33 -11.29
N ARG A 110 4.92 0.75 -10.58
CA ARG A 110 6.26 0.96 -11.13
C ARG A 110 7.27 0.59 -10.06
N MET A 111 8.19 -0.29 -10.39
CA MET A 111 9.38 -0.52 -9.58
C MET A 111 10.45 0.51 -9.91
N ALA A 112 11.11 1.02 -8.87
CA ALA A 112 12.33 1.81 -8.96
C ALA A 112 13.36 1.21 -8.00
N VAL A 113 14.64 1.33 -8.31
CA VAL A 113 15.72 0.84 -7.45
C VAL A 113 16.49 2.05 -6.92
N PHE A 114 16.63 2.14 -5.60
CA PHE A 114 17.41 3.19 -4.92
C PHE A 114 18.47 2.52 -4.06
N ASP A 115 19.75 2.71 -4.38
CA ASP A 115 20.86 2.10 -3.64
C ASP A 115 20.63 0.59 -3.41
N GLU A 116 20.32 -0.12 -4.50
CA GLU A 116 19.98 -1.56 -4.53
C GLU A 116 18.66 -1.96 -3.85
N VAL A 117 17.92 -1.02 -3.26
CA VAL A 117 16.62 -1.27 -2.64
C VAL A 117 15.51 -1.22 -3.70
N PRO A 118 14.77 -2.32 -3.94
CA PRO A 118 13.60 -2.29 -4.81
C PRO A 118 12.44 -1.59 -4.10
N VAL A 119 11.94 -0.52 -4.69
CA VAL A 119 10.84 0.30 -4.19
C VAL A 119 9.69 0.24 -5.18
N VAL A 120 8.52 -0.20 -4.72
CA VAL A 120 7.31 -0.29 -5.56
C VAL A 120 6.43 0.92 -5.31
N PHE A 121 6.13 1.65 -6.39
CA PHE A 121 5.07 2.63 -6.44
C PHE A 121 3.83 1.97 -7.02
N MET A 122 2.69 2.08 -6.36
CA MET A 122 1.42 1.51 -6.82
C MET A 122 0.33 2.58 -6.78
N GLU A 123 -0.57 2.60 -7.75
CA GLU A 123 -1.76 3.45 -7.64
C GLU A 123 -2.56 3.08 -6.38
N LEU A 124 -3.14 4.08 -5.72
CA LEU A 124 -3.98 3.84 -4.55
C LEU A 124 -5.25 3.09 -4.98
N VAL A 125 -5.46 1.93 -4.37
CA VAL A 125 -6.69 1.14 -4.49
C VAL A 125 -7.55 1.38 -3.25
N LYS A 126 -8.82 1.73 -3.47
CA LYS A 126 -9.80 1.87 -2.41
C LYS A 126 -10.44 0.50 -2.16
N PRO A 127 -10.27 -0.11 -0.98
CA PRO A 127 -10.86 -1.42 -0.67
C PRO A 127 -12.38 -1.38 -0.89
N LEU A 128 -12.94 -2.49 -1.39
CA LEU A 128 -14.38 -2.69 -1.45
C LEU A 128 -14.75 -3.99 -0.71
N SER A 129 -15.89 -3.97 -0.04
CA SER A 129 -16.58 -5.19 0.41
C SER A 129 -17.26 -5.91 -0.75
N SER A 130 -17.53 -7.21 -0.59
CA SER A 130 -18.33 -8.00 -1.55
C SER A 130 -19.68 -7.33 -1.88
N GLN A 131 -20.37 -6.76 -0.89
CA GLN A 131 -21.63 -6.04 -1.15
C GLN A 131 -21.43 -4.82 -2.06
N GLU A 132 -20.36 -4.05 -1.86
CA GLU A 132 -20.04 -2.90 -2.71
C GLU A 132 -19.63 -3.32 -4.12
N ILE A 133 -18.93 -4.45 -4.26
CA ILE A 133 -18.58 -5.03 -5.56
C ILE A 133 -19.87 -5.37 -6.32
N VAL A 134 -20.75 -6.18 -5.74
CA VAL A 134 -22.03 -6.57 -6.38
C VAL A 134 -22.88 -5.34 -6.68
N SER A 135 -22.98 -4.37 -5.76
CA SER A 135 -23.75 -3.16 -5.99
C SER A 135 -23.23 -2.31 -7.14
N ARG A 136 -21.92 -2.32 -7.39
CA ARG A 136 -21.27 -1.47 -8.41
C ARG A 136 -21.12 -2.15 -9.76
N PHE A 137 -20.84 -3.45 -9.77
CA PHE A 137 -20.52 -4.24 -10.96
C PHE A 137 -21.63 -5.23 -11.35
N GLY A 138 -22.68 -5.35 -10.54
CA GLY A 138 -23.82 -6.25 -10.75
C GLY A 138 -23.56 -7.70 -10.33
N HIS A 139 -22.30 -8.09 -10.19
CA HIS A 139 -21.85 -9.39 -9.69
C HIS A 139 -20.44 -9.26 -9.10
N GLU A 140 -20.01 -10.30 -8.39
CA GLU A 140 -18.62 -10.44 -7.93
C GLU A 140 -17.90 -11.41 -8.88
N PRO A 141 -16.84 -10.98 -9.59
CA PRO A 141 -16.11 -11.85 -10.50
C PRO A 141 -15.44 -13.02 -9.77
N ASP A 142 -15.44 -14.22 -10.37
CA ASP A 142 -14.91 -15.44 -9.74
C ASP A 142 -13.44 -15.30 -9.28
N TRP A 143 -12.62 -14.54 -10.01
CA TRP A 143 -11.22 -14.35 -9.63
C TRP A 143 -11.04 -13.63 -8.30
N VAL A 144 -12.05 -12.88 -7.81
CA VAL A 144 -12.02 -12.23 -6.48
C VAL A 144 -11.82 -13.27 -5.38
N MET A 145 -12.46 -14.44 -5.50
CA MET A 145 -12.31 -15.55 -4.56
C MET A 145 -10.92 -16.20 -4.58
N SER A 146 -10.13 -15.91 -5.62
CA SER A 146 -8.75 -16.39 -5.75
C SER A 146 -7.71 -15.41 -5.17
N VAL A 147 -8.15 -14.24 -4.68
CA VAL A 147 -7.27 -13.22 -4.08
C VAL A 147 -7.14 -13.50 -2.58
N ASP A 148 -5.90 -13.68 -2.12
CA ASP A 148 -5.61 -13.90 -0.71
C ASP A 148 -6.08 -12.73 0.16
N GLY A 149 -6.68 -13.05 1.31
CA GLY A 149 -7.27 -12.07 2.23
C GLY A 149 -8.39 -11.21 1.64
N GLY A 150 -8.92 -11.52 0.44
CA GLY A 150 -9.97 -10.75 -0.22
C GLY A 150 -9.56 -9.30 -0.53
N GLN A 151 -8.27 -9.04 -0.71
CA GLN A 151 -7.73 -7.68 -0.93
C GLN A 151 -8.08 -7.18 -2.34
N VAL A 152 -9.33 -6.76 -2.50
CA VAL A 152 -9.90 -6.28 -3.77
C VAL A 152 -10.53 -4.91 -3.58
N GLY A 153 -10.38 -4.05 -4.57
CA GLY A 153 -10.89 -2.70 -4.51
C GLY A 153 -10.92 -2.00 -5.84
N VAL A 154 -11.17 -0.71 -5.81
CA VAL A 154 -11.29 0.12 -7.02
C VAL A 154 -10.14 1.11 -7.14
N ASN A 155 -9.53 1.12 -8.32
CA ASN A 155 -8.48 2.06 -8.67
C ASN A 155 -9.04 3.42 -9.14
N ARG A 156 -8.15 4.37 -9.45
CA ARG A 156 -8.57 5.73 -9.90
C ARG A 156 -9.40 5.71 -11.19
N ALA A 157 -9.18 4.72 -12.06
CA ALA A 157 -9.94 4.54 -13.30
C ALA A 157 -11.32 3.89 -13.09
N GLY A 158 -11.68 3.52 -11.85
CA GLY A 158 -12.96 2.90 -11.54
C GLY A 158 -13.00 1.39 -11.76
N ARG A 159 -11.87 0.74 -12.05
CA ARG A 159 -11.78 -0.70 -12.29
C ARG A 159 -11.62 -1.46 -10.99
N LEU A 160 -12.22 -2.65 -10.92
CA LEU A 160 -11.98 -3.63 -9.87
C LEU A 160 -10.59 -4.25 -10.06
N VAL A 161 -9.75 -4.21 -9.03
CA VAL A 161 -8.39 -4.76 -9.04
C VAL A 161 -8.06 -5.43 -7.71
N ALA A 162 -7.27 -6.49 -7.76
CA ALA A 162 -6.61 -7.11 -6.61
C ALA A 162 -5.38 -6.27 -6.23
N TYR A 163 -5.21 -6.01 -4.94
CA TYR A 163 -4.06 -5.28 -4.42
C TYR A 163 -3.48 -6.04 -3.23
N ASP A 164 -2.30 -5.64 -2.79
CA ASP A 164 -1.70 -6.12 -1.55
C ASP A 164 -1.09 -4.90 -0.86
N TYR A 165 -1.42 -4.61 0.39
CA TYR A 165 -0.74 -3.56 1.17
C TYR A 165 0.20 -4.15 2.23
N GLY A 166 0.48 -5.45 2.18
CA GLY A 166 1.35 -6.18 3.09
C GLY A 166 0.82 -6.26 4.53
N VAL A 167 -0.43 -5.84 4.76
CA VAL A 167 -1.09 -5.82 6.07
C VAL A 167 -1.90 -7.09 6.28
N CYS A 168 -1.21 -8.14 6.74
CA CYS A 168 -1.82 -9.40 7.18
C CYS A 168 -1.24 -9.77 8.55
#